data_AF-A0AAN5D565-F1
#
_entry.id   AF-A0AAN5D565-F1
#
_cell.length_a   1.000
_cell.length_b   1.000
_cell.length_c   1.000
_cell.angle_alpha   90.00
_cell.angle_beta   90.00
_cell.angle_gamma   90.00
#
_symmetry.space_group_name_H-M   'P 1'
#
loop_
_entity.id
_entity.type
_entity.pdbx_description
1 polymer ?
#
loop_
_entity_poly.entity_id
_entity_poly.type
_entity_poly.pdbx_seq_one_letter_code
_entity_poly.pdbx_strand_id
1 'polypeptide(L)'
;YPIVMIRTLVFSSILSLLLVVAAVQPKVPETRSAFCSACEKIVGGIEQGVENDEPNILKRCENLCDDLLGHIGNLAQECKDWIDKDVAEIMNKLENEWTPETICKDYHLC
;
A
#
# COMPACT_ATOMS: atom_id res chain seq x y z
N TYR A 1 13.60 -4.80 15.94
CA TYR A 1 12.88 -5.40 17.09
C TYR A 1 11.70 -4.60 17.67
N PRO A 2 11.43 -3.30 17.40
CA PRO A 2 10.31 -2.63 18.07
C PRO A 2 8.94 -2.88 17.42
N ILE A 3 8.88 -3.29 16.15
CA ILE A 3 7.61 -3.53 15.42
C ILE A 3 6.90 -4.81 15.93
N VAL A 4 7.64 -5.80 16.45
CA VAL A 4 7.09 -7.08 16.98
C VAL A 4 6.40 -6.92 18.35
N MET A 5 6.72 -5.88 19.13
CA MET A 5 6.17 -5.70 20.48
C MET A 5 4.73 -5.16 20.51
N ILE A 6 4.18 -4.77 19.38
CA ILE A 6 2.77 -4.35 19.29
C ILE A 6 1.83 -5.56 19.20
N ARG A 7 2.30 -6.71 18.71
CA ARG A 7 1.49 -7.94 18.57
C ARG A 7 1.30 -8.71 19.89
N THR A 8 2.11 -8.45 20.91
CA THR A 8 2.12 -9.20 22.18
C THR A 8 1.21 -8.60 23.27
N LEU A 9 0.78 -7.35 23.12
CA LEU A 9 0.05 -6.59 24.15
C LEU A 9 -1.46 -6.89 24.24
N VAL A 10 -1.99 -7.76 23.38
CA VAL A 10 -3.40 -8.19 23.40
C VAL A 10 -3.63 -9.33 24.43
N PHE A 11 -2.57 -9.91 24.98
CA PHE A 11 -2.66 -10.99 25.97
C PHE A 11 -2.38 -10.46 27.39
N SER A 12 -3.41 -10.50 28.24
CA SER A 12 -3.37 -10.40 29.71
C SER A 12 -3.39 -9.00 30.39
N SER A 13 -4.59 -8.41 30.43
CA SER A 13 -5.25 -8.03 31.70
C SER A 13 -4.90 -6.75 32.49
N ILE A 14 -4.30 -5.68 31.94
CA ILE A 14 -4.06 -4.44 32.74
C ILE A 14 -4.40 -3.11 32.03
N LEU A 15 -5.69 -2.76 32.06
CA LEU A 15 -6.31 -1.54 32.61
C LEU A 15 -5.76 -0.10 32.42
N SER A 16 -4.66 0.27 31.75
CA SER A 16 -4.31 1.72 31.74
C SER A 16 -3.66 2.22 30.47
N LEU A 17 -4.44 3.05 29.74
CA LEU A 17 -4.03 4.18 28.90
C LEU A 17 -2.58 4.13 28.36
N LEU A 18 -2.41 3.66 27.12
CA LEU A 18 -1.69 4.35 26.03
C LEU A 18 -1.32 3.34 24.92
N LEU A 19 -1.83 3.63 23.71
CA LEU A 19 -1.20 3.36 22.41
C LEU A 19 -1.06 1.90 21.96
N VAL A 20 -2.17 1.29 21.54
CA VAL A 20 -2.20 0.67 20.20
C VAL A 20 -3.62 0.77 19.63
N VAL A 21 -4.03 1.96 19.20
CA VAL A 21 -5.10 2.04 18.19
C VAL A 21 -4.41 1.69 16.88
N ALA A 22 -4.41 0.41 16.51
CA ALA A 22 -4.20 0.03 15.12
C ALA A 22 -5.26 0.80 14.34
N ALA A 23 -4.83 1.78 13.53
CA ALA A 23 -5.70 2.58 12.69
C ALA A 23 -6.35 1.68 11.63
N VAL A 24 -7.41 0.98 12.02
CA VAL A 24 -8.35 0.37 11.08
C VAL A 24 -9.09 1.55 10.47
N GLN A 25 -8.63 1.98 9.30
CA GLN A 25 -9.36 2.94 8.47
C GLN A 25 -10.73 2.33 8.14
N PRO A 26 -11.84 3.06 8.37
CA PRO A 26 -13.16 2.57 8.01
C PRO A 26 -13.23 2.45 6.49
N LYS A 27 -13.44 1.23 5.98
CA LYS A 27 -13.64 0.96 4.55
C LYS A 27 -14.93 1.66 4.09
N VAL A 28 -14.80 2.90 3.61
CA VAL A 28 -15.91 3.64 3.00
C VAL A 28 -16.35 2.87 1.74
N PRO A 29 -17.63 2.46 1.64
CA PRO A 29 -18.15 1.81 0.46
C PRO A 29 -18.53 2.89 -0.53
N GLU A 30 -17.55 3.42 -1.23
CA GLU A 30 -17.76 4.27 -2.39
C GLU A 30 -17.54 3.44 -3.64
N THR A 31 -18.26 3.76 -4.72
CA THR A 31 -18.04 3.29 -6.09
C THR A 31 -16.61 3.61 -6.55
N ARG A 32 -15.61 2.94 -5.96
CA ARG A 32 -14.19 3.11 -6.30
C ARG A 32 -14.03 2.76 -7.78
N SER A 33 -13.43 3.68 -8.52
CA SER A 33 -13.05 3.42 -9.90
C SER A 33 -12.13 2.19 -9.94
N ALA A 34 -12.16 1.43 -11.04
CA ALA A 34 -11.25 0.30 -11.22
C ALA A 34 -9.77 0.73 -11.07
N PHE A 35 -9.47 1.96 -11.49
CA PHE A 35 -8.15 2.59 -11.35
C PHE A 35 -7.77 2.85 -9.89
N CYS A 36 -8.70 3.34 -9.07
CA CYS A 36 -8.47 3.55 -7.64
C CYS A 36 -8.11 2.22 -6.96
N SER A 37 -8.90 1.17 -7.20
CA SER A 37 -8.62 -0.14 -6.61
C SER A 37 -7.31 -0.75 -7.12
N ALA A 38 -6.93 -0.52 -8.38
CA ALA A 38 -5.66 -1.01 -8.90
C ALA A 38 -4.48 -0.28 -8.25
N CYS A 39 -4.55 1.05 -8.17
CA CYS A 39 -3.54 1.87 -7.52
C CYS A 39 -3.31 1.44 -6.06
N GLU A 40 -4.39 1.33 -5.27
CA GLU A 40 -4.27 0.96 -3.85
C GLU A 40 -3.61 -0.41 -3.67
N LYS A 41 -3.91 -1.38 -4.55
CA LYS A 41 -3.29 -2.70 -4.51
C LYS A 41 -1.80 -2.68 -4.86
N ILE A 42 -1.41 -1.84 -5.82
CA ILE A 42 -0.01 -1.69 -6.22
C ILE A 42 0.77 -0.98 -5.12
N VAL A 43 0.26 0.15 -4.62
CA VAL A 43 0.90 0.92 -3.54
C VAL A 43 0.95 0.13 -2.24
N GLY A 44 -0.14 -0.55 -1.85
CA GLY A 44 -0.13 -1.48 -0.72
C GLY A 44 0.81 -2.67 -0.95
N GLY A 45 1.09 -2.99 -2.23
CA GLY A 45 2.09 -3.96 -2.58
C GLY A 45 3.53 -3.50 -2.37
N ILE A 46 3.81 -2.21 -2.60
CA ILE A 46 5.09 -1.56 -2.27
C ILE A 46 5.26 -1.56 -0.75
N GLU A 47 4.23 -1.11 -0.02
CA GLU A 47 4.22 -1.08 1.45
C GLU A 47 4.55 -2.45 2.04
N GLN A 48 3.86 -3.51 1.60
CA GLN A 48 4.14 -4.88 2.03
C GLN A 48 5.55 -5.35 1.66
N GLY A 49 6.06 -4.98 0.48
CA GLY A 49 7.40 -5.33 0.06
C GLY A 49 8.46 -4.70 0.97
N VAL A 50 8.27 -3.44 1.37
CA VAL A 50 9.12 -2.74 2.34
C VAL A 50 9.04 -3.39 3.72
N GLU A 51 7.82 -3.66 4.22
CA GLU A 51 7.62 -4.27 5.55
C GLU A 51 8.24 -5.67 5.68
N ASN A 52 8.35 -6.41 4.58
CA ASN A 52 8.88 -7.77 4.55
C ASN A 52 10.36 -7.84 4.10
N ASP A 53 11.04 -6.70 3.93
CA ASP A 53 12.41 -6.62 3.40
C ASP A 53 12.56 -7.39 2.07
N GLU A 54 11.55 -7.33 1.20
CA GLU A 54 11.56 -8.07 -0.06
C GLU A 54 12.65 -7.50 -0.99
N PRO A 55 13.54 -8.35 -1.54
CA PRO A 55 14.69 -7.87 -2.31
C PRO A 55 14.32 -7.28 -3.67
N ASN A 56 13.08 -7.47 -4.16
CA ASN A 56 12.67 -7.05 -5.50
C ASN A 56 11.22 -6.55 -5.54
N ILE A 57 10.98 -5.45 -4.83
CA ILE A 57 9.68 -4.75 -4.77
C ILE A 57 9.21 -4.33 -6.17
N LEU A 58 10.14 -3.89 -7.03
CA LEU A 58 9.82 -3.48 -8.39
C LEU A 58 9.19 -4.63 -9.17
N LYS A 59 9.79 -5.83 -9.11
CA LYS A 59 9.26 -7.00 -9.82
C LYS A 59 7.87 -7.39 -9.34
N ARG A 60 7.62 -7.27 -8.03
CA ARG A 60 6.29 -7.52 -7.46
C ARG A 60 5.26 -6.54 -8.00
N CYS A 61 5.61 -5.26 -8.12
CA CYS A 61 4.73 -4.23 -8.65
C CYS A 61 4.47 -4.42 -10.15
N GLU A 62 5.48 -4.79 -10.93
CA GLU A 62 5.30 -5.16 -12.34
C GLU A 62 4.29 -6.31 -12.50
N ASN A 63 4.40 -7.35 -11.66
CA ASN A 63 3.47 -8.48 -11.68
C ASN A 63 2.05 -8.03 -11.30
N LEU A 64 1.90 -7.13 -10.33
CA LEU A 64 0.59 -6.55 -9.98
C LEU A 64 0.01 -5.72 -11.13
N CYS A 65 0.82 -4.96 -11.87
CA CYS A 65 0.39 -4.27 -13.07
C CYS A 65 -0.14 -5.25 -14.13
N ASP A 66 0.56 -6.36 -14.36
CA ASP A 66 0.14 -7.42 -15.29
C ASP A 66 -1.16 -8.10 -14.85
N ASP A 67 -1.23 -8.49 -13.58
CA ASP A 67 -2.38 -9.21 -13.01
C ASP A 67 -3.65 -8.35 -13.01
N LEU A 68 -3.52 -7.06 -12.69
CA LEU A 68 -4.66 -6.15 -12.54
C LEU A 68 -5.08 -5.52 -13.86
N LEU A 69 -4.14 -5.23 -14.77
CA LEU A 69 -4.36 -4.36 -15.92
C LEU A 69 -3.94 -5.00 -17.25
N GLY A 70 -3.36 -6.21 -17.25
CA GLY A 70 -2.87 -6.89 -18.46
C GLY A 70 -3.96 -7.27 -19.46
N HIS A 71 -5.23 -7.26 -19.05
CA HIS A 71 -6.38 -7.48 -19.92
C HIS A 71 -6.94 -6.18 -20.54
N ILE A 72 -6.33 -5.02 -20.24
CA ILE A 72 -6.81 -3.69 -20.64
C ILE A 72 -5.77 -2.98 -21.50
N GLY A 73 -5.73 -3.32 -22.80
CA GLY A 73 -4.89 -2.63 -23.78
C GLY A 73 -3.44 -2.46 -23.33
N ASN A 74 -2.92 -1.23 -23.38
CA ASN A 74 -1.54 -0.90 -22.99
C ASN A 74 -1.40 -0.50 -21.51
N LEU A 75 -2.47 -0.63 -20.71
CA LEU A 75 -2.52 -0.04 -19.36
C LEU A 75 -1.56 -0.74 -18.38
N ALA A 76 -1.30 -2.03 -18.56
CA ALA A 76 -0.26 -2.72 -17.79
C ALA A 76 1.14 -2.14 -18.04
N GLN A 77 1.45 -1.73 -19.27
CA GLN A 77 2.73 -1.10 -19.58
C GLN A 77 2.79 0.31 -18.98
N GLU A 78 1.73 1.10 -19.11
CA GLU A 78 1.65 2.43 -18.49
C GLU A 78 1.80 2.35 -16.95
N CYS A 79 1.23 1.32 -16.33
CA CYS A 79 1.41 1.05 -14.90
C CYS A 79 2.87 0.74 -14.54
N LYS A 80 3.56 -0.08 -15.34
CA LYS A 80 4.98 -0.38 -15.12
C LYS A 80 5.85 0.86 -15.28
N ASP A 81 5.61 1.65 -16.32
CA ASP A 81 6.33 2.90 -16.56
C ASP A 81 6.12 3.90 -15.41
N TRP A 82 4.90 3.97 -14.86
CA TRP A 82 4.61 4.76 -13.67
C TRP A 82 5.39 4.26 -12.45
N ILE A 83 5.40 2.96 -12.20
CA ILE A 83 6.13 2.35 -11.09
C ILE A 83 7.63 2.58 -11.21
N ASP A 84 8.23 2.34 -12.37
CA ASP A 84 9.65 2.58 -12.62
C ASP A 84 10.07 4.02 -12.33
N LYS A 85 9.17 4.97 -12.62
CA LYS A 85 9.42 6.40 -12.42
C LYS A 85 9.22 6.85 -10.97
N ASP A 86 8.11 6.43 -10.35
CA ASP A 86 7.60 7.06 -9.13
C ASP A 86 7.71 6.16 -7.88
N VAL A 87 8.18 4.90 -7.99
CA VAL A 87 8.31 3.98 -6.84
C VAL A 87 9.13 4.56 -5.69
N ALA A 88 10.20 5.31 -5.98
CA ALA A 88 11.02 5.93 -4.95
C ALA A 88 10.26 7.03 -4.18
N GLU A 89 9.45 7.83 -4.88
CA GLU A 89 8.59 8.83 -4.25
C GLU A 89 7.48 8.16 -3.44
N ILE A 90 6.86 7.11 -3.98
CA ILE A 90 5.82 6.34 -3.28
C ILE A 90 6.38 5.74 -1.99
N MET A 91 7.56 5.13 -2.04
CA MET A 91 8.26 4.62 -0.85
C MET A 91 8.52 5.74 0.16
N ASN A 92 8.98 6.91 -0.29
CA ASN A 92 9.20 8.05 0.60
C ASN A 92 7.88 8.54 1.25
N LYS A 93 6.77 8.57 0.52
CA LYS A 93 5.46 8.92 1.10
C LYS A 93 5.01 7.89 2.14
N LEU A 94 5.17 6.60 1.86
CA LEU A 94 4.88 5.52 2.81
C LEU A 94 5.73 5.63 4.09
N GLU A 95 7.02 5.93 3.96
CA GLU A 95 7.91 6.21 5.11
C GLU A 95 7.45 7.42 5.95
N ASN A 96 6.73 8.37 5.33
CA ASN A 96 6.14 9.54 5.98
C ASN A 96 4.67 9.32 6.41
N GLU A 97 4.29 8.06 6.65
CA GLU A 97 2.96 7.66 7.19
C GLU A 97 1.77 7.94 6.25
N TRP A 98 2.02 8.12 4.95
CA TRP A 98 0.93 8.20 3.97
C TRP A 98 0.34 6.82 3.72
N THR A 99 -0.99 6.74 3.63
CA THR A 99 -1.68 5.49 3.31
C THR A 99 -1.76 5.27 1.79
N PRO A 100 -1.90 4.02 1.32
CA PRO A 100 -2.14 3.73 -0.09
C PRO A 100 -3.29 4.54 -0.70
N GLU A 101 -4.39 4.72 0.05
CA GLU A 101 -5.54 5.54 -0.38
C GLU A 101 -5.15 7.01 -0.57
N THR A 102 -4.42 7.60 0.39
CA THR A 102 -3.97 9.00 0.31
C THR A 102 -3.02 9.22 -0.86
N ILE A 103 -2.10 8.28 -1.09
CA ILE A 103 -1.18 8.32 -2.23
C ILE A 103 -1.97 8.22 -3.54
N CYS A 104 -2.91 7.29 -3.65
CA CYS A 104 -3.70 7.14 -4.87
C CYS A 104 -4.62 8.33 -5.19
N LYS A 105 -5.07 9.08 -4.16
CA LYS A 105 -5.76 10.36 -4.33
C LYS A 105 -4.83 11.47 -4.84
N ASP A 106 -3.59 11.49 -4.35
CA ASP A 106 -2.57 12.44 -4.79
C ASP A 106 -2.19 12.25 -6.26
N TYR A 107 -2.19 11.00 -6.74
CA TYR A 107 -2.05 10.66 -8.17
C TYR A 107 -3.36 10.81 -8.99
N HIS A 108 -4.45 11.26 -8.38
CA HIS A 108 -5.77 11.40 -9.03
C HIS A 108 -6.35 10.11 -9.63
N LEU A 109 -5.95 8.95 -9.09
CA LEU A 109 -6.48 7.63 -9.47
C LEU A 109 -7.69 7.25 -8.59
N CYS A 110 -7.75 7.85 -7.41
CA CYS A 110 -8.91 8.05 -6.54
C CYS A 110 -9.13 9.57 -6.38
#